data_AF-A0A1S3BKU5-F1
#
_entry.id   AF-A0A1S3BKU5-F1
#
_cell.length_a   1.000
_cell.length_b   1.000
_cell.length_c   1.000
_cell.angle_alpha   90.00
_cell.angle_beta   90.00
_cell.angle_gamma   90.00
#
_symmetry.space_group_name_H-M   'P 1'
#
loop_
_entity.id
_entity.type
_entity.pdbx_description
1 polymer ?
#
loop_
_entity_poly.entity_id
_entity_poly.type
_entity_poly.pdbx_seq_one_letter_code
_entity_poly.pdbx_strand_id
1 'polypeptide(L)'
;MDIEFLGFLRSTTRGAPEEHLYQDLKFNLNHLKILQLAGLTLMDENEHVGLYWVFTFSDFNEQKDFSSPTSIQYLKNNKGFEFMKQRKDGIPSIEFRRALFLPIFSSNQITKWNTFHHIYDVAYLLKLMMIRTMLEYMVEFAIIAQRHLGTANDLKHMIRNCEHLTFIVIFSQKLWIGL
;
A
#
# COMPACT_ATOMS: atom_id res chain seq x y z
N MET A 1 -3.50 4.78 5.86
CA MET A 1 -2.32 4.08 5.33
C MET A 1 -2.19 4.38 3.84
N ASP A 2 -0.97 4.65 3.39
CA ASP A 2 -0.58 4.83 1.99
C ASP A 2 0.74 4.08 1.76
N ILE A 3 1.06 3.75 0.51
CA ILE A 3 2.32 3.11 0.15
C ILE A 3 2.97 3.83 -1.02
N GLU A 4 4.30 3.77 -1.07
CA GLU A 4 5.06 4.12 -2.26
C GLU A 4 5.68 2.83 -2.84
N PHE A 5 5.43 2.59 -4.12
CA PHE A 5 5.86 1.42 -4.86
C PHE A 5 6.24 1.78 -6.30
N LEU A 6 6.82 0.82 -7.01
CA LEU A 6 7.50 1.00 -8.30
C LEU A 6 6.56 1.11 -9.52
N GLY A 7 5.34 1.60 -9.33
CA GLY A 7 4.32 1.71 -10.37
C GLY A 7 3.82 0.36 -10.89
N PHE A 8 3.61 0.26 -12.20
CA PHE A 8 2.97 -0.89 -12.84
C PHE A 8 3.83 -1.45 -13.97
N LEU A 9 4.01 -2.77 -14.00
CA LEU A 9 4.59 -3.49 -15.15
C LEU A 9 3.50 -3.85 -16.16
N ARG A 10 2.29 -4.14 -15.66
CA ARG A 10 1.06 -4.30 -16.44
C ARG A 10 0.02 -3.30 -15.99
N SER A 11 -0.60 -2.63 -16.94
CA SER A 11 -1.68 -1.68 -16.68
C SER A 11 -2.97 -2.23 -17.24
N THR A 12 -4.02 -2.21 -16.43
CA THR A 12 -5.33 -2.67 -16.87
C THR A 12 -6.05 -1.60 -17.66
N THR A 13 -6.65 -1.99 -18.78
CA THR A 13 -7.43 -1.08 -19.63
C THR A 13 -8.75 -0.69 -18.96
N ARG A 14 -9.22 0.53 -19.25
CA ARG A 14 -10.49 1.02 -18.72
C ARG A 14 -11.64 0.14 -19.22
N GLY A 15 -12.48 -0.35 -18.30
CA GLY A 15 -13.61 -1.22 -18.62
C GLY A 15 -13.26 -2.70 -18.74
N ALA A 16 -12.03 -3.11 -18.41
CA ALA A 16 -11.68 -4.53 -18.33
C ALA A 16 -12.49 -5.25 -17.23
N PRO A 17 -12.77 -6.56 -17.40
CA PRO A 17 -13.37 -7.37 -16.35
C PRO A 17 -12.57 -7.37 -15.05
N GLU A 18 -13.24 -7.56 -13.92
CA GLU A 18 -12.62 -7.61 -12.58
C GLU A 18 -11.54 -8.70 -12.45
N GLU A 19 -11.72 -9.82 -13.12
CA GLU A 19 -10.73 -10.90 -13.14
C GLU A 19 -9.41 -10.46 -13.79
N HIS A 20 -9.47 -9.68 -14.88
CA HIS A 20 -8.28 -9.13 -15.52
C HIS A 20 -7.59 -8.08 -14.63
N LEU A 21 -8.39 -7.23 -13.96
CA LEU A 21 -7.86 -6.28 -12.97
C LEU A 21 -7.08 -7.00 -11.87
N TYR A 22 -7.62 -8.11 -11.36
CA TYR A 22 -6.94 -8.92 -10.35
C TYR A 22 -5.68 -9.60 -10.89
N GLN A 23 -5.71 -10.13 -12.11
CA GLN A 23 -4.54 -10.75 -12.74
C GLN A 23 -3.38 -9.76 -12.89
N ASP A 24 -3.64 -8.54 -13.33
CA ASP A 24 -2.62 -7.50 -13.45
C ASP A 24 -2.10 -7.04 -12.09
N LEU A 25 -3.00 -6.85 -11.11
CA LEU A 25 -2.63 -6.57 -9.72
C LEU A 25 -1.69 -7.64 -9.16
N LYS A 26 -2.08 -8.92 -9.28
CA LYS A 26 -1.29 -10.08 -8.84
C LYS A 26 0.06 -10.12 -9.53
N PHE A 27 0.09 -9.89 -10.85
CA PHE A 27 1.33 -9.85 -11.62
C PHE A 27 2.26 -8.75 -11.10
N ASN A 28 1.78 -7.52 -10.97
CA ASN A 28 2.58 -6.40 -10.48
C ASN A 28 3.09 -6.67 -9.06
N LEU A 29 2.23 -7.12 -8.16
CA LEU A 29 2.62 -7.41 -6.78
C LEU A 29 3.67 -8.50 -6.69
N ASN A 30 3.61 -9.55 -7.49
CA ASN A 30 4.59 -10.64 -7.42
C ASN A 30 5.98 -10.21 -7.90
N HIS A 31 6.07 -9.22 -8.81
CA HIS A 31 7.33 -8.81 -9.43
C HIS A 31 7.90 -7.51 -8.85
N LEU A 32 7.07 -6.66 -8.25
CA LEU A 32 7.49 -5.38 -7.70
C LEU A 32 7.67 -5.44 -6.18
N LYS A 33 8.67 -4.70 -5.71
CA LYS A 33 8.94 -4.51 -4.28
C LYS A 33 8.20 -3.27 -3.80
N ILE A 34 7.73 -3.33 -2.55
CA ILE A 34 7.30 -2.14 -1.81
C ILE A 34 8.55 -1.34 -1.44
N LEU A 35 8.48 -0.01 -1.54
CA LEU A 35 9.60 0.87 -1.19
C LEU A 35 9.39 1.51 0.18
N GLN A 36 8.15 1.93 0.44
CA GLN A 36 7.83 2.64 1.67
C GLN A 36 6.38 2.39 2.07
N LEU A 37 6.15 2.17 3.36
CA LEU A 37 4.84 2.27 3.97
C LEU A 37 4.71 3.69 4.52
N ALA A 38 3.94 4.53 3.85
CA ALA A 38 3.75 5.94 4.20
C ALA A 38 2.47 6.10 5.03
N GLY A 39 2.60 6.51 6.29
CA GLY A 39 1.44 6.90 7.09
C GLY A 39 0.68 5.71 7.67
N LEU A 40 1.37 4.89 8.47
CA LEU A 40 0.68 4.14 9.52
C LEU A 40 0.31 5.13 10.62
N THR A 41 -0.98 5.44 10.73
CA THR A 41 -1.51 6.37 11.72
C THR A 41 -2.39 5.61 12.69
N LEU A 42 -2.09 5.70 13.98
CA LEU A 42 -2.97 5.19 15.03
C LEU A 42 -3.89 6.31 15.50
N MET A 43 -5.16 5.96 15.61
CA MET A 43 -6.24 6.85 16.01
C MET A 43 -7.05 6.15 17.09
N ASP A 44 -7.45 6.87 18.14
CA ASP A 44 -8.33 6.35 19.17
C ASP A 44 -9.81 6.33 18.72
N GLU A 45 -10.71 5.85 19.57
CA GLU A 45 -12.14 5.79 19.28
C GLU A 45 -12.80 7.17 19.14
N ASN A 46 -12.15 8.23 19.63
CA ASN A 46 -12.60 9.62 19.56
C ASN A 46 -11.97 10.39 18.39
N GLU A 47 -11.35 9.67 17.46
CA GLU A 47 -10.69 10.21 16.27
C GLU A 47 -9.45 11.07 16.55
N HIS A 48 -8.86 10.97 17.75
CA HIS A 48 -7.60 11.64 18.04
C HIS A 48 -6.44 10.90 17.39
N VAL A 49 -5.71 11.61 16.53
CA VAL A 49 -4.50 11.11 15.89
C VAL A 49 -3.35 11.11 16.89
N GLY A 50 -2.83 9.92 17.22
CA GLY A 50 -1.71 9.78 18.13
C GLY A 50 -0.36 9.97 17.44
N LEU A 51 0.01 9.01 16.59
CA LEU A 51 1.33 8.96 15.95
C LEU A 51 1.20 8.60 14.47
N TYR A 52 2.13 9.13 13.66
CA TYR A 52 2.30 8.76 12.27
C TYR A 52 3.71 8.17 12.08
N TRP A 53 3.78 7.02 11.42
CA TRP A 53 5.05 6.39 11.06
C TRP A 53 5.22 6.26 9.56
N VAL A 54 6.47 6.38 9.14
CA VAL A 54 6.94 6.11 7.79
C VAL A 54 8.04 5.06 7.87
N PHE A 55 7.86 3.96 7.16
CA PHE A 55 8.84 2.87 7.11
C PHE A 55 9.39 2.74 5.70
N THR A 56 10.69 2.93 5.54
CA THR A 56 11.40 2.78 4.26
C THR A 56 12.11 1.43 4.23
N PHE A 57 11.92 0.67 3.14
CA PHE A 57 12.39 -0.69 3.01
C PHE A 57 13.69 -0.79 2.20
N SER A 58 14.57 -1.73 2.57
CA SER A 58 15.87 -1.93 1.92
C SER A 58 15.87 -2.99 0.80
N ASP A 59 14.76 -3.68 0.60
CA ASP A 59 14.69 -4.86 -0.28
C ASP A 59 14.99 -4.56 -1.75
N PHE A 60 14.64 -3.36 -2.23
CA PHE A 60 14.75 -2.99 -3.64
C PHE A 60 16.19 -2.78 -4.10
N ASN A 61 16.52 -3.32 -5.27
CA ASN A 61 17.75 -3.10 -6.01
C ASN A 61 17.44 -2.59 -7.42
N GLU A 62 17.74 -1.32 -7.71
CA GLU A 62 17.51 -0.73 -9.03
C GLU A 62 18.23 -1.49 -10.17
N GLN A 63 19.35 -2.15 -9.89
CA GLN A 63 20.13 -2.88 -10.90
C GLN A 63 19.65 -4.31 -11.14
N LYS A 64 18.84 -4.88 -10.24
CA LYS A 64 18.48 -6.31 -10.28
C LYS A 64 16.97 -6.56 -10.32
N ASP A 65 16.19 -5.71 -9.68
CA ASP A 65 14.75 -5.91 -9.53
C ASP A 65 13.97 -5.26 -10.69
N PHE A 66 12.84 -5.86 -11.01
CA PHE A 66 11.91 -5.26 -11.96
C PHE A 66 11.37 -3.93 -11.43
N SER A 67 11.26 -2.96 -12.32
CA SER A 67 10.68 -1.66 -12.04
C SER A 67 10.17 -1.01 -13.32
N SER A 68 9.25 -0.06 -13.18
CA SER A 68 8.88 0.83 -14.28
C SER A 68 9.91 1.98 -14.36
N PRO A 69 10.64 2.15 -15.49
CA PRO A 69 11.61 3.24 -15.63
C PRO A 69 11.00 4.62 -15.44
N THR A 70 9.75 4.82 -15.89
CA THR A 70 9.03 6.08 -15.70
C THR A 70 8.71 6.32 -14.23
N SER A 71 8.34 5.28 -13.49
CA SER A 71 8.10 5.38 -12.04
C SER A 71 9.37 5.62 -11.25
N ILE A 72 10.49 4.98 -11.61
CA ILE A 72 11.81 5.24 -11.02
C ILE A 72 12.20 6.70 -11.18
N GLN A 73 12.09 7.24 -12.40
CA GLN A 73 12.42 8.63 -12.67
C GLN A 73 11.49 9.59 -11.92
N TYR A 74 10.19 9.27 -11.87
CA TYR A 74 9.23 10.07 -11.11
C TYR A 74 9.56 10.10 -9.61
N LEU A 75 9.84 8.94 -9.01
CA LEU A 75 10.17 8.82 -7.58
C LEU A 75 11.45 9.57 -7.22
N LYS A 76 12.48 9.50 -8.07
CA LYS A 76 13.72 10.28 -7.90
C LYS A 76 13.45 11.78 -7.97
N ASN A 77 12.78 12.23 -9.03
CA ASN A 77 12.67 13.66 -9.34
C ASN A 77 11.62 14.38 -8.49
N ASN A 78 10.52 13.73 -8.15
CA ASN A 78 9.36 14.38 -7.52
C ASN A 78 9.16 13.97 -6.06
N LYS A 79 9.70 12.82 -5.66
CA LYS A 79 9.54 12.28 -4.30
C LYS A 79 10.86 12.19 -3.53
N GLY A 80 11.99 12.52 -4.17
CA GLY A 80 13.31 12.54 -3.54
C GLY A 80 13.85 11.16 -3.15
N PHE A 81 13.43 10.09 -3.83
CA PHE A 81 13.88 8.74 -3.51
C PHE A 81 15.35 8.52 -3.90
N GLU A 82 16.19 8.21 -2.90
CA GLU A 82 17.59 7.80 -3.07
C GLU A 82 17.73 6.28 -2.90
N PHE A 83 17.44 5.49 -3.94
CA PHE A 83 17.37 4.01 -3.81
C PHE A 83 18.62 3.35 -3.23
N MET A 84 19.82 3.86 -3.55
CA MET A 84 21.07 3.35 -2.98
C MET A 84 21.15 3.55 -1.46
N LYS A 85 20.68 4.70 -0.98
CA LYS A 85 20.61 5.02 0.45
C LYS A 85 19.53 4.18 1.13
N GLN A 86 18.35 4.06 0.51
CA GLN A 86 17.26 3.22 1.04
C GLN A 86 17.69 1.76 1.16
N ARG A 87 18.42 1.23 0.18
CA ARG A 87 18.98 -0.11 0.25
C ARG A 87 19.99 -0.29 1.38
N LYS A 88 20.77 0.74 1.70
CA LYS A 88 21.79 0.70 2.74
C LYS A 88 21.20 0.87 4.14
N ASP A 89 20.32 1.86 4.31
CA ASP A 89 19.87 2.35 5.61
C ASP A 89 18.42 1.93 5.93
N GLY A 90 17.68 1.41 4.95
CA GLY A 90 16.29 0.98 5.11
C GLY A 90 16.14 -0.33 5.88
N ILE A 91 14.91 -0.59 6.30
CA ILE A 91 14.56 -1.77 7.10
C ILE A 91 14.29 -2.94 6.16
N PRO A 92 14.86 -4.13 6.38
CA PRO A 92 14.44 -5.31 5.63
C PRO A 92 12.95 -5.58 5.87
N SER A 93 12.15 -5.69 4.81
CA SER A 93 10.69 -5.91 4.92
C SER A 93 10.33 -7.12 5.77
N ILE A 94 11.15 -8.18 5.73
CA ILE A 94 10.98 -9.39 6.54
C ILE A 94 11.15 -9.12 8.04
N GLU A 95 12.07 -8.24 8.42
CA GLU A 95 12.30 -7.86 9.81
C GLU A 95 11.20 -6.93 10.31
N PHE A 96 10.81 -5.93 9.52
CA PHE A 96 9.64 -5.10 9.81
C PHE A 96 8.40 -5.97 10.04
N ARG A 97 8.18 -6.95 9.15
CA ARG A 97 7.08 -7.89 9.23
C ARG A 97 7.08 -8.65 10.55
N ARG A 98 8.21 -9.27 10.89
CA ARG A 98 8.34 -10.15 12.07
C ARG A 98 8.31 -9.37 13.38
N ALA A 99 9.00 -8.23 13.45
CA ALA A 99 9.23 -7.50 14.68
C ALA A 99 8.11 -6.52 15.03
N LEU A 100 7.44 -5.95 14.03
CA LEU A 100 6.45 -4.90 14.26
C LEU A 100 5.07 -5.28 13.71
N PHE A 101 5.01 -5.65 12.44
CA PHE A 101 3.73 -5.77 11.75
C PHE A 101 2.88 -6.95 12.24
N LEU A 102 3.46 -8.15 12.32
CA LEU A 102 2.73 -9.34 12.81
C LEU A 102 2.28 -9.20 14.27
N PRO A 103 3.12 -8.74 15.23
CA PRO A 103 2.66 -8.52 16.60
C PRO A 103 1.49 -7.55 16.71
N ILE A 104 1.56 -6.40 16.01
CA ILE A 104 0.48 -5.41 15.99
C ILE A 104 -0.78 -6.05 15.38
N PHE A 105 -0.62 -6.73 14.25
CA PHE A 105 -1.73 -7.33 13.53
C PHE A 105 -2.41 -8.46 14.34
N SER A 106 -1.63 -9.32 15.00
CA SER A 106 -2.14 -10.42 15.84
C SER A 106 -2.67 -9.98 17.21
N SER A 107 -2.46 -8.71 17.60
CA SER A 107 -2.98 -8.18 18.88
C SER A 107 -4.50 -8.01 18.90
N ASN A 108 -5.16 -8.05 17.73
CA ASN A 108 -6.59 -7.73 17.54
C ASN A 108 -7.01 -6.35 18.09
N GLN A 109 -6.05 -5.44 18.34
CA GLN A 109 -6.34 -4.08 18.81
C GLN A 109 -6.73 -3.13 17.68
N ILE A 110 -6.40 -3.46 16.43
CA ILE A 110 -6.80 -2.66 15.27
C ILE A 110 -8.17 -3.13 14.80
N THR A 111 -9.18 -2.28 15.00
CA THR A 111 -10.57 -2.56 14.66
C THR A 111 -10.97 -2.03 13.27
N LYS A 112 -10.20 -1.09 12.71
CA LYS A 112 -10.54 -0.42 11.45
C LYS A 112 -9.30 -0.02 10.65
N TRP A 113 -9.34 -0.23 9.34
CA TRP A 113 -8.32 0.20 8.40
C TRP A 113 -8.87 1.27 7.45
N ASN A 114 -8.25 2.44 7.43
CA ASN A 114 -8.57 3.51 6.49
C ASN A 114 -7.45 3.64 5.45
N THR A 115 -7.81 3.50 4.17
CA THR A 115 -6.88 3.56 3.03
C THR A 115 -7.34 4.59 2.01
N PHE A 116 -6.43 5.10 1.19
CA PHE A 116 -6.74 6.05 0.11
C PHE A 116 -6.16 5.50 -1.20
N HIS A 117 -7.04 5.06 -2.12
CA HIS A 117 -6.74 4.20 -3.30
C HIS A 117 -6.66 2.69 -3.00
N HIS A 118 -7.86 2.11 -2.96
CA HIS A 118 -8.27 0.82 -2.40
C HIS A 118 -7.32 -0.39 -2.53
N ILE A 119 -6.88 -0.77 -3.74
CA ILE A 119 -6.52 -2.19 -3.94
C ILE A 119 -5.04 -2.52 -3.80
N TYR A 120 -4.12 -1.63 -4.21
CA TYR A 120 -2.68 -1.91 -4.11
C TYR A 120 -2.18 -1.81 -2.68
N ASP A 121 -2.63 -0.78 -1.94
CA ASP A 121 -2.28 -0.59 -0.53
C ASP A 121 -2.68 -1.81 0.31
N VAL A 122 -3.94 -2.24 0.16
CA VAL A 122 -4.49 -3.44 0.82
C VAL A 122 -3.73 -4.69 0.39
N ALA A 123 -3.44 -4.84 -0.91
CA ALA A 123 -2.78 -6.05 -1.40
C ALA A 123 -1.32 -6.16 -0.98
N TYR A 124 -0.57 -5.06 -0.92
CA TYR A 124 0.78 -5.05 -0.35
C TYR A 124 0.75 -5.32 1.16
N LEU A 125 -0.25 -4.81 1.89
CA LEU A 125 -0.43 -5.12 3.31
C LEU A 125 -0.68 -6.62 3.53
N LEU A 126 -1.56 -7.21 2.72
CA LEU A 126 -1.81 -8.65 2.72
C LEU A 126 -0.57 -9.45 2.34
N LYS A 127 0.22 -8.98 1.36
CA LYS A 127 1.51 -9.57 1.00
C LYS A 127 2.52 -9.51 2.15
N LEU A 128 2.53 -8.44 2.93
CA LEU A 128 3.33 -8.36 4.16
C LEU A 128 2.82 -9.33 5.23
N MET A 129 1.53 -9.68 5.27
CA MET A 129 1.02 -10.70 6.18
C MET A 129 1.38 -12.13 5.73
N MET A 130 1.16 -12.42 4.45
CA MET A 130 1.20 -13.75 3.87
C MET A 130 2.56 -14.01 3.20
N ILE A 131 3.36 -14.92 3.74
CA ILE A 131 4.69 -15.29 3.20
C ILE A 131 4.56 -16.09 1.89
N ARG A 132 3.87 -15.59 0.87
CA ARG A 132 3.71 -16.28 -0.43
C ARG A 132 3.53 -15.28 -1.57
N THR A 133 3.64 -15.80 -2.79
CA THR A 133 3.02 -15.21 -3.98
C THR A 133 1.56 -14.86 -3.69
N MET A 134 1.07 -13.78 -4.28
CA MET A 134 -0.33 -13.39 -4.19
C MET A 134 -1.26 -14.53 -4.59
N LEU A 135 -2.46 -14.56 -3.98
CA LEU A 135 -3.47 -15.61 -4.14
C LEU A 135 -3.85 -15.82 -5.61
N GLU A 136 -4.33 -17.02 -5.94
CA GLU A 136 -4.62 -17.36 -7.32
C GLU A 136 -5.88 -16.64 -7.81
N TYR A 137 -6.90 -16.60 -6.94
CA TYR A 137 -8.22 -16.10 -7.30
C TYR A 137 -8.61 -14.84 -6.51
N MET A 138 -9.30 -13.92 -7.18
CA MET A 138 -9.79 -12.67 -6.58
C MET A 138 -10.71 -12.91 -5.38
N VAL A 139 -11.54 -13.96 -5.45
CA VAL A 139 -12.47 -14.31 -4.37
C VAL A 139 -11.72 -14.71 -3.10
N GLU A 140 -10.66 -15.50 -3.22
CA GLU A 140 -9.82 -15.88 -2.09
C GLU A 140 -9.15 -14.65 -1.47
N PHE A 141 -8.65 -13.74 -2.32
CA PHE A 141 -8.10 -12.47 -1.88
C PHE A 141 -9.12 -11.63 -1.11
N ALA A 142 -10.36 -11.50 -1.62
CA ALA A 142 -11.40 -10.75 -0.95
C ALA A 142 -11.77 -11.35 0.42
N ILE A 143 -11.91 -12.68 0.50
CA ILE A 143 -12.21 -13.39 1.76
C ILE A 143 -11.09 -13.15 2.78
N ILE A 144 -9.84 -13.27 2.36
CA ILE A 144 -8.67 -13.06 3.19
C ILE A 144 -8.54 -11.60 3.63
N ALA A 145 -8.73 -10.66 2.70
CA ALA A 145 -8.73 -9.22 3.00
C ALA A 145 -9.79 -8.88 4.04
N GLN A 146 -11.02 -9.36 3.86
CA GLN A 146 -12.12 -9.12 4.79
C GLN A 146 -11.86 -9.75 6.17
N ARG A 147 -11.35 -10.98 6.21
CA ARG A 147 -11.03 -11.67 7.46
C ARG A 147 -9.96 -10.94 8.27
N HIS A 148 -8.96 -10.37 7.59
CA HIS A 148 -7.79 -9.80 8.24
C HIS A 148 -7.90 -8.29 8.49
N LEU A 149 -8.54 -7.55 7.58
CA LEU A 149 -8.62 -6.09 7.66
C LEU A 149 -9.99 -5.59 8.12
N GLY A 150 -10.97 -6.49 8.32
CA GLY A 150 -12.31 -6.12 8.75
C GLY A 150 -12.96 -5.16 7.75
N THR A 151 -13.44 -4.02 8.26
CA THR A 151 -13.97 -2.93 7.41
C THR A 151 -12.83 -2.07 6.88
N ALA A 152 -12.53 -2.20 5.59
CA ALA A 152 -11.66 -1.28 4.86
C ALA A 152 -12.50 -0.20 4.18
N ASN A 153 -12.35 1.06 4.58
CA ASN A 153 -13.04 2.18 3.94
C ASN A 153 -12.13 2.84 2.90
N ASP A 154 -12.63 2.98 1.66
CA ASP A 154 -12.00 3.84 0.66
C ASP A 154 -12.49 5.29 0.84
N LEU A 155 -11.62 6.11 1.41
CA LEU A 155 -11.88 7.54 1.58
C LEU A 155 -12.17 8.23 0.24
N LYS A 156 -11.63 7.75 -0.89
CA LYS A 156 -11.92 8.28 -2.23
C LYS A 156 -13.36 8.02 -2.68
N HIS A 157 -13.93 6.88 -2.30
CA HIS A 157 -15.33 6.56 -2.58
C HIS A 157 -16.26 7.38 -1.68
N MET A 158 -15.89 7.58 -0.42
CA MET A 158 -16.65 8.42 0.52
C MET A 158 -16.71 9.89 0.07
N ILE A 159 -15.59 10.45 -0.39
CA ILE A 159 -15.49 11.84 -0.86
C ILE A 159 -16.34 12.10 -2.13
N ARG A 160 -16.58 11.08 -2.97
CA ARG A 160 -17.40 11.22 -4.18
C ARG A 160 -18.91 11.26 -3.91
N ASN A 161 -19.36 10.79 -2.74
CA ASN A 161 -20.77 10.53 -2.46
C ASN A 161 -21.34 11.34 -1.27
N CYS A 162 -20.63 12.37 -0.78
CA CYS A 162 -21.09 13.19 0.34
C CYS A 162 -21.08 14.69 -0.01
N GLU A 163 -22.25 15.34 0.05
CA GLU A 163 -22.40 16.79 -0.16
C GLU A 163 -21.98 17.63 1.06
N HIS A 164 -21.85 17.03 2.24
CA HIS A 164 -21.40 17.70 3.46
C HIS A 164 -20.48 16.78 4.29
N LEU A 165 -19.17 16.85 4.04
CA LEU A 165 -18.15 16.16 4.84
C LEU A 165 -17.41 17.18 5.71
N THR A 166 -17.61 17.10 7.02
CA THR A 166 -16.73 17.71 8.02
C THR A 166 -15.48 16.81 8.15
N PHE A 167 -14.30 17.40 8.00
CA PHE A 167 -13.03 16.75 7.64
C PHE A 167 -12.55 15.57 8.51
N ILE A 168 -11.89 14.59 7.87
CA ILE A 168 -10.63 14.01 8.36
C ILE A 168 -9.63 13.99 7.19
N VAL A 169 -8.69 14.92 7.23
CA VAL A 169 -7.56 15.01 6.30
C VAL A 169 -6.48 14.03 6.76
N ILE A 170 -6.18 13.01 5.95
CA ILE A 170 -4.91 12.28 6.05
C ILE A 170 -4.05 12.75 4.89
N PHE A 171 -3.06 13.60 5.18
CA PHE A 171 -2.05 14.00 4.23
C PHE A 171 -1.22 12.78 3.80
N SER A 172 -1.35 12.40 2.53
CA SER A 172 -0.18 11.99 1.74
C SER A 172 0.00 13.09 0.71
N GLN A 173 1.23 13.60 0.53
CA GLN A 173 1.56 14.50 -0.57
C GLN A 173 1.36 13.77 -1.90
N LYS A 174 0.12 13.70 -2.38
CA LYS A 174 -0.26 13.46 -3.76
C LYS A 174 -1.02 14.71 -4.19
N LEU A 175 -0.24 15.76 -4.49
CA LEU A 175 -0.72 16.83 -5.35
C LEU A 175 -1.26 16.17 -6.62
N TRP A 176 -2.54 16.39 -6.86
CA TRP A 176 -3.20 16.11 -8.12
C TRP A 176 -2.43 16.77 -9.26
N ILE A 177 -1.92 15.98 -10.19
CA ILE A 177 -1.81 16.39 -11.60
C ILE A 177 -2.20 15.15 -12.41
N GLY A 178 -3.31 15.27 -13.13
CA GLY A 178 -3.89 14.19 -13.90
C GLY A 178 -3.03 13.78 -15.08
N LEU A 179 -3.11 12.49 -15.40
CA LEU A 179 -3.15 11.88 -16.73
C LEU A 179 -3.81 10.49 -16.56
#